data_AF-A0A936N4M1-F1
#
_entry.id   AF-A0A936N4M1-F1
#
_cell.length_a   1.000
_cell.length_b   1.000
_cell.length_c   1.000
_cell.angle_alpha   90.00
_cell.angle_beta   90.00
_cell.angle_gamma   90.00
#
_symmetry.space_group_name_H-M   'P 1'
#
loop_
_entity.id
_entity.type
_entity.pdbx_description
1 polymer ?
#
loop_
_entity_poly.entity_id
_entity_poly.type
_entity_poly.pdbx_seq_one_letter_code
_entity_poly.pdbx_strand_id
1 'polypeptide(L)'
;MAKINVWENIEFSDKKAKSAYDYLVEQKDGLYQQTGGELRMEIDAIDTFLDTKPTITPAALYIVYIIAPRLGNFRRKIISVIEYSDSGRFPVDIFNHMDERDKRTNISEESFLNEFINLLGTHSIKSSIQNLFQQSKENGRTIGLNILSPNHAGVLVLRDGSTINYGVKEIREDNLVYYTASALRLFADKKDIEITSKKEDELLALGLLNIIPLTSILKVLS
;
A
#
# COMPACT_ATOMS: atom_id res chain seq x y z
N MET A 1 7.48 56.94 20.03
CA MET A 1 7.90 56.11 18.88
C MET A 1 6.67 55.37 18.38
N ALA A 2 6.30 55.51 17.11
CA ALA A 2 5.21 54.72 16.54
C ALA A 2 5.63 53.25 16.52
N LYS A 3 4.76 52.35 17.00
CA LYS A 3 4.98 50.90 16.86
C LYS A 3 4.87 50.57 15.39
N ILE A 4 5.97 50.15 14.78
CA ILE A 4 5.95 49.57 13.43
C ILE A 4 5.27 48.21 13.55
N ASN A 5 4.08 48.07 12.97
CA ASN A 5 3.41 46.79 12.86
C ASN A 5 3.80 46.15 11.53
N VAL A 6 4.75 45.22 11.58
CA VAL A 6 5.32 44.56 10.40
C VAL A 6 4.28 43.77 9.57
N TRP A 7 3.10 43.49 10.14
CA TRP A 7 2.03 42.74 9.50
C TRP A 7 1.06 43.60 8.70
N GLU A 8 1.13 44.93 8.78
CA GLU A 8 0.22 45.86 8.07
C GLU A 8 0.34 45.78 6.54
N ASN A 9 1.41 45.16 6.03
CA ASN A 9 1.65 44.97 4.58
C ASN A 9 1.27 43.56 4.08
N ILE A 10 0.67 42.71 4.92
CA ILE A 10 0.29 41.35 4.53
C ILE A 10 -1.22 41.25 4.46
N GLU A 11 -1.75 41.00 3.26
CA GLU A 11 -3.15 40.72 3.04
C GLU A 11 -3.44 39.24 3.35
N PHE A 12 -4.18 38.99 4.43
CA PHE A 12 -4.69 37.66 4.74
C PHE A 12 -6.01 37.45 3.96
N SER A 13 -5.98 36.56 2.98
CA SER A 13 -7.17 36.13 2.23
C SER A 13 -7.49 34.67 2.54
N ASP A 14 -8.77 34.37 2.80
CA ASP A 14 -9.26 33.00 3.01
C ASP A 14 -9.28 32.16 1.73
N LYS A 15 -9.08 32.79 0.56
CA LYS A 15 -9.09 32.12 -0.74
C LYS A 15 -7.72 31.50 -1.00
N LYS A 16 -7.50 30.31 -0.44
CA LYS A 16 -6.29 29.53 -0.72
C LYS A 16 -6.38 28.96 -2.14
N ALA A 17 -5.50 29.39 -3.04
CA ALA A 17 -5.36 28.76 -4.35
C ALA A 17 -4.99 27.28 -4.17
N LYS A 18 -5.62 26.38 -4.93
CA LYS A 18 -5.30 24.96 -4.87
C LYS A 18 -3.92 24.72 -5.44
N SER A 19 -3.14 23.90 -4.75
CA SER A 19 -1.86 23.37 -5.23
C SER A 19 -2.08 22.15 -6.12
N ALA A 20 -1.07 21.76 -6.89
CA ALA A 20 -1.15 20.50 -7.64
C ALA A 20 -1.33 19.28 -6.70
N TYR A 21 -0.80 19.35 -5.47
CA TYR A 21 -1.04 18.34 -4.44
C TYR A 21 -2.52 18.18 -4.11
N ASP A 22 -3.26 19.28 -3.93
CA ASP A 22 -4.68 19.23 -3.59
C ASP A 22 -5.47 18.49 -4.68
N TYR A 23 -5.21 18.79 -5.95
CA TYR A 23 -5.82 18.11 -7.09
C TYR A 23 -5.48 16.61 -7.15
N LEU A 24 -4.23 16.24 -6.86
CA LEU A 24 -3.80 14.83 -6.86
C LEU A 24 -4.44 14.04 -5.71
N VAL A 25 -4.52 14.64 -4.51
CA VAL A 25 -5.13 13.99 -3.33
C VAL A 25 -6.59 13.65 -3.56
N GLU A 26 -7.33 14.52 -4.25
CA GLU A 26 -8.73 14.27 -4.63
C GLU A 26 -8.91 13.01 -5.48
N GLN A 27 -7.87 12.54 -6.17
CA GLN A 27 -7.92 11.32 -7.01
C GLN A 27 -7.58 10.03 -6.25
N LYS A 28 -7.06 10.13 -5.02
CA LYS A 28 -6.43 9.02 -4.29
C LYS A 28 -7.37 7.82 -4.10
N ASP A 29 -8.60 8.11 -3.72
CA ASP A 29 -9.57 7.08 -3.32
C ASP A 29 -10.19 6.37 -4.54
N GLY A 30 -10.18 7.02 -5.72
CA GLY A 30 -10.74 6.47 -6.95
C GLY A 30 -10.06 5.16 -7.37
N LEU A 31 -8.73 5.09 -7.32
CA LEU A 31 -7.99 3.88 -7.68
C LEU A 31 -8.27 2.71 -6.71
N TYR A 32 -8.35 3.01 -5.41
CA TYR A 32 -8.63 2.00 -4.40
C TYR A 32 -10.02 1.37 -4.61
N GLN A 33 -11.03 2.21 -4.85
CA GLN A 33 -12.39 1.77 -5.12
C GLN A 33 -12.48 0.94 -6.42
N GLN A 34 -11.90 1.44 -7.53
CA GLN A 34 -11.95 0.76 -8.83
C GLN A 34 -11.24 -0.60 -8.84
N THR A 35 -10.20 -0.76 -8.03
CA THR A 35 -9.43 -2.01 -7.96
C THR A 35 -9.91 -2.96 -6.87
N GLY A 36 -10.90 -2.58 -6.05
CA GLY A 36 -11.31 -3.36 -4.88
C GLY A 36 -10.20 -3.49 -3.84
N GLY A 37 -9.35 -2.45 -3.72
CA GLY A 37 -8.26 -2.36 -2.77
C GLY A 37 -6.97 -3.12 -3.13
N GLU A 38 -6.87 -3.65 -4.35
CA GLU A 38 -5.64 -4.30 -4.82
C GLU A 38 -4.49 -3.30 -5.04
N LEU A 39 -4.83 -2.06 -5.39
CA LEU A 39 -3.91 -0.95 -5.56
C LEU A 39 -4.42 0.28 -4.79
N ARG A 40 -3.50 1.15 -4.38
CA ARG A 40 -3.83 2.51 -3.93
C ARG A 40 -2.83 3.52 -4.46
N MET A 41 -3.25 4.77 -4.56
CA MET A 41 -2.36 5.88 -4.88
C MET A 41 -1.82 6.49 -3.59
N GLU A 42 -0.55 6.90 -3.61
CA GLU A 42 0.09 7.69 -2.56
C GLU A 42 0.87 8.84 -3.19
N ILE A 43 0.99 9.95 -2.47
CA ILE A 43 1.69 11.15 -2.94
C ILE A 43 2.67 11.56 -1.85
N ASP A 44 3.96 11.57 -2.18
CA ASP A 44 4.98 12.17 -1.32
C ASP A 44 5.15 13.63 -1.73
N ALA A 45 5.03 14.56 -0.77
CA ALA A 45 5.29 15.97 -0.95
C ALA A 45 6.65 16.33 -0.35
N ILE A 46 7.52 16.90 -1.17
CA ILE A 46 8.89 17.24 -0.80
C ILE A 46 9.07 18.74 -1.02
N ASP A 47 9.41 19.45 0.05
CA ASP A 47 9.87 20.83 -0.07
C ASP A 47 11.24 20.83 -0.72
N THR A 48 11.35 21.55 -1.83
CA THR A 48 12.61 21.65 -2.57
C THR A 48 13.24 22.99 -2.26
N PHE A 49 14.45 22.96 -1.72
CA PHE A 49 15.25 24.16 -1.46
C PHE A 49 16.63 23.96 -2.10
N LEU A 50 17.00 24.87 -3.00
CA LEU A 50 18.35 24.94 -3.55
C LEU A 50 18.99 26.24 -3.06
N ASP A 51 20.05 26.11 -2.26
CA ASP A 51 20.84 27.23 -1.70
C ASP A 51 21.69 27.93 -2.77
N THR A 52 21.91 27.27 -3.90
CA THR A 52 22.61 27.83 -5.06
C THR A 52 21.58 28.40 -6.02
N LYS A 53 21.88 29.51 -6.71
CA LYS A 53 20.97 30.19 -7.65
C LYS A 53 20.86 29.44 -8.99
N PRO A 54 19.81 28.66 -9.28
CA PRO A 54 19.22 28.67 -10.60
C PRO A 54 18.17 29.79 -10.63
N THR A 55 18.00 30.38 -11.82
CA THR A 55 16.96 31.39 -12.10
C THR A 55 15.54 30.86 -11.90
N ILE A 56 15.37 29.54 -11.83
CA ILE A 56 14.10 28.83 -11.60
C ILE A 56 14.37 27.78 -10.51
N THR A 57 13.82 27.98 -9.32
CA THR A 57 14.01 27.06 -8.19
C THR A 57 12.70 26.29 -7.98
N PRO A 58 12.73 24.94 -8.03
CA PRO A 58 11.59 24.14 -7.59
C PRO A 58 11.20 24.57 -6.18
N ALA A 59 9.92 24.84 -5.94
CA ALA A 59 9.37 25.14 -4.62
C ALA A 59 8.83 23.88 -3.93
N ALA A 60 8.14 23.03 -4.70
CA ALA A 60 7.63 21.76 -4.21
C ALA A 60 7.70 20.69 -5.29
N LEU A 61 7.96 19.45 -4.86
CA LEU A 61 7.95 18.25 -5.68
C LEU A 61 6.92 17.26 -5.12
N TYR A 62 5.93 16.90 -5.94
CA TYR A 62 4.96 15.87 -5.61
C TYR A 62 5.25 14.60 -6.40
N ILE A 63 5.45 13.48 -5.71
CA ILE A 63 5.74 12.20 -6.34
C ILE A 63 4.54 11.28 -6.17
N VAL A 64 3.95 10.88 -7.29
CA VAL A 64 2.82 9.94 -7.34
C VAL A 64 3.33 8.51 -7.40
N TYR A 65 2.89 7.72 -6.43
CA TYR A 65 3.13 6.29 -6.35
C TYR A 65 1.84 5.50 -6.52
N ILE A 66 1.94 4.36 -7.19
CA ILE A 66 0.99 3.27 -7.08
C ILE A 66 1.55 2.22 -6.12
N ILE A 67 0.75 1.84 -5.15
CA ILE A 67 1.10 0.89 -4.10
C ILE A 67 0.28 -0.36 -4.30
N ALA A 68 0.92 -1.53 -4.20
CA ALA A 68 0.27 -2.83 -4.16
C ALA A 68 0.37 -3.40 -2.74
N PRO A 69 -0.65 -3.23 -1.87
CA PRO A 69 -0.59 -3.65 -0.48
C PRO A 69 -0.33 -5.15 -0.32
N ARG A 70 -0.93 -5.97 -1.20
CA ARG A 70 -0.79 -7.44 -1.17
C ARG A 70 0.61 -7.94 -1.55
N LEU A 71 1.41 -7.10 -2.17
CA LEU A 71 2.81 -7.39 -2.51
C LEU A 71 3.78 -6.85 -1.45
N GLY A 72 3.36 -6.80 -0.18
CA GLY A 72 4.15 -6.24 0.91
C GLY A 72 4.32 -4.72 0.81
N ASN A 73 3.25 -4.02 0.41
CA ASN A 73 3.26 -2.57 0.12
C ASN A 73 4.31 -2.15 -0.92
N PHE A 74 4.52 -2.99 -1.95
CA PHE A 74 5.41 -2.64 -3.04
C PHE A 74 4.98 -1.30 -3.68
N ARG A 75 5.95 -0.39 -3.82
CA ARG A 75 5.72 0.97 -4.34
C ARG A 75 6.25 1.10 -5.76
N ARG A 76 5.47 1.73 -6.64
CA ARG A 76 5.86 2.08 -8.00
C ARG A 76 5.70 3.57 -8.22
N LYS A 77 6.80 4.29 -8.41
CA LYS A 77 6.80 5.71 -8.80
C LYS A 77 6.33 5.82 -10.25
N ILE A 78 5.31 6.64 -10.52
CA ILE A 78 4.77 6.79 -11.88
C ILE A 78 4.95 8.20 -12.43
N ILE A 79 4.70 9.23 -11.62
CA ILE A 79 4.66 10.62 -12.06
C ILE A 79 5.32 11.50 -10.99
N SER A 80 6.01 12.56 -11.41
CA SER A 80 6.36 13.69 -10.54
C SER A 80 5.79 14.98 -11.08
N VAL A 81 5.33 15.85 -10.18
CA VAL A 81 4.86 17.21 -10.48
C VAL A 81 5.74 18.21 -9.74
N ILE A 82 6.19 19.26 -10.43
CA ILE A 82 7.04 20.31 -9.88
C ILE A 82 6.31 21.65 -9.91
N GLU A 83 6.17 22.26 -8.74
CA GLU A 83 5.82 23.68 -8.58
C GLU A 83 7.11 24.50 -8.48
N TYR A 84 7.11 25.72 -9.01
CA TYR A 84 8.30 26.58 -9.04
C TYR A 84 8.09 27.85 -8.22
N SER A 85 9.15 28.34 -7.59
CA SER A 85 9.07 29.48 -6.68
C SER A 85 8.70 30.79 -7.36
N ASP A 86 9.01 30.93 -8.65
CA ASP A 86 8.78 32.12 -9.47
C ASP A 86 7.35 32.21 -10.01
N SER A 87 6.73 31.07 -10.33
CA SER A 87 5.33 30.99 -10.75
C SER A 87 4.33 30.74 -9.62
N GLY A 88 4.79 30.26 -8.46
CA GLY A 88 3.94 29.87 -7.35
C GLY A 88 3.37 28.46 -7.54
N ARG A 89 2.04 28.30 -7.50
CA ARG A 89 1.38 26.98 -7.60
C ARG A 89 1.30 26.46 -9.04
N PHE A 90 1.08 27.35 -9.99
CA PHE A 90 0.96 27.04 -11.41
C PHE A 90 1.61 28.16 -12.23
N PRO A 91 2.12 27.87 -13.44
CA PRO A 91 2.14 26.56 -14.09
C PRO A 91 3.13 25.56 -13.47
N VAL A 92 2.88 24.27 -13.71
CA VAL A 92 3.70 23.14 -13.23
C VAL A 92 4.35 22.37 -14.36
N ASP A 93 5.41 21.63 -14.04
CA ASP A 93 5.96 20.60 -14.91
C ASP A 93 5.57 19.21 -14.40
N ILE A 94 5.26 18.29 -15.32
CA ILE A 94 4.92 16.90 -15.03
C ILE A 94 5.91 15.97 -15.73
N PHE A 95 6.45 15.00 -15.00
CA PHE A 95 7.43 14.03 -15.48
C PHE A 95 6.89 12.61 -15.35
N ASN A 96 6.93 11.86 -16.45
CA ASN A 96 6.67 10.43 -16.47
C ASN A 96 7.92 9.64 -16.06
N HIS A 97 7.84 8.81 -15.02
CA HIS A 97 8.97 7.95 -14.58
C HIS A 97 9.06 6.62 -15.32
N MET A 98 8.11 6.33 -16.21
CA MET A 98 8.12 5.15 -17.07
C MET A 98 8.65 5.45 -18.47
N ASP A 99 8.75 6.73 -18.84
CA ASP A 99 9.34 7.20 -20.10
C ASP A 99 9.97 8.57 -19.89
N GLU A 100 11.30 8.62 -19.83
CA GLU A 100 12.07 9.85 -19.58
C GLU A 100 11.88 10.92 -20.67
N ARG A 101 11.37 10.54 -21.84
CA ARG A 101 11.09 11.47 -22.95
C ARG A 101 9.75 12.16 -22.82
N ASP A 102 8.86 11.63 -21.97
CA ASP A 102 7.49 12.12 -21.78
C ASP A 102 7.45 13.08 -20.58
N LYS A 103 7.95 14.30 -20.84
CA LYS A 103 7.85 15.45 -19.94
C LYS A 103 6.85 16.44 -20.51
N ARG A 104 5.95 16.94 -19.65
CA ARG A 104 5.03 18.05 -19.97
C ARG A 104 5.42 19.27 -19.17
N THR A 105 5.65 20.38 -19.86
CA THR A 105 6.10 21.63 -19.25
C THR A 105 5.03 22.70 -19.29
N ASN A 106 5.06 23.62 -18.32
CA ASN A 106 4.25 24.83 -18.34
C ASN A 106 2.73 24.55 -18.37
N ILE A 107 2.28 23.60 -17.55
CA ILE A 107 0.88 23.16 -17.47
C ILE A 107 0.11 24.09 -16.54
N SER A 108 -0.98 24.66 -17.04
CA SER A 108 -1.86 25.55 -16.27
C SER A 108 -2.76 24.78 -15.32
N GLU A 109 -3.29 25.47 -14.30
CA GLU A 109 -4.27 24.91 -13.36
C GLU A 109 -5.47 24.28 -14.09
N GLU A 110 -6.02 24.98 -15.08
CA GLU A 110 -7.19 24.52 -15.86
C GLU A 110 -6.93 23.25 -16.67
N SER A 111 -5.70 23.03 -17.13
CA SER A 111 -5.33 21.87 -17.95
C SER A 111 -4.73 20.72 -17.14
N PHE A 112 -4.39 20.95 -15.87
CA PHE A 112 -3.63 20.01 -15.03
C PHE A 112 -4.22 18.60 -14.98
N LEU A 113 -5.52 18.46 -14.63
CA LEU A 113 -6.15 17.15 -14.52
C LEU A 113 -6.26 16.43 -15.87
N ASN A 114 -6.52 17.17 -16.96
CA ASN A 114 -6.59 16.59 -18.30
C ASN A 114 -5.22 16.06 -18.73
N GLU A 115 -4.15 16.81 -18.45
CA GLU A 115 -2.78 16.41 -18.75
C GLU A 115 -2.32 15.21 -17.90
N PHE A 116 -2.73 15.18 -16.63
CA PHE A 116 -2.52 14.03 -15.75
C PHE A 116 -3.23 12.76 -16.26
N ILE A 117 -4.50 12.87 -16.68
CA ILE A 117 -5.25 11.76 -17.28
C ILE A 117 -4.57 11.28 -18.58
N ASN A 118 -4.16 12.21 -19.43
CA ASN A 118 -3.46 11.90 -20.67
C ASN A 118 -2.15 11.13 -20.42
N LEU A 119 -1.40 11.50 -19.37
CA LEU A 119 -0.20 10.77 -18.94
C LEU A 119 -0.54 9.35 -18.43
N LEU A 120 -1.55 9.22 -17.56
CA LEU A 120 -1.99 7.89 -17.10
C LEU A 120 -2.45 6.97 -18.24
N GLY A 121 -2.97 7.55 -19.32
CA GLY A 121 -3.38 6.85 -20.54
C GLY A 121 -2.23 6.36 -21.42
N THR A 122 -0.99 6.82 -21.18
CA THR A 122 0.18 6.38 -21.95
C THR A 122 0.42 4.88 -21.78
N HIS A 123 0.90 4.22 -22.84
CA HIS A 123 1.08 2.77 -22.82
C HIS A 123 2.04 2.32 -21.71
N SER A 124 3.11 3.08 -21.45
CA SER A 124 4.12 2.75 -20.44
C SER A 124 3.53 2.75 -19.01
N ILE A 125 2.80 3.81 -18.64
CA ILE A 125 2.14 3.88 -17.33
C ILE A 125 1.01 2.86 -17.23
N LYS A 126 0.13 2.81 -18.24
CA LYS A 126 -1.03 1.91 -18.24
C LYS A 126 -0.62 0.44 -18.08
N SER A 127 0.34 -0.02 -18.89
CA SER A 127 0.85 -1.39 -18.81
C SER A 127 1.50 -1.67 -17.45
N SER A 128 2.24 -0.71 -16.89
CA SER A 128 2.86 -0.84 -15.56
C SER A 128 1.81 -1.03 -14.45
N ILE A 129 0.74 -0.21 -14.45
CA ILE A 129 -0.35 -0.31 -13.48
C ILE A 129 -1.14 -1.61 -13.66
N GLN A 130 -1.47 -1.99 -14.90
CA GLN A 130 -2.20 -3.23 -15.19
C GLN A 130 -1.42 -4.47 -14.78
N ASN A 131 -0.12 -4.51 -15.07
CA ASN A 131 0.76 -5.60 -14.65
C ASN A 131 0.85 -5.68 -13.13
N LEU A 132 0.97 -4.54 -12.44
CA LEU A 132 1.01 -4.50 -10.98
C LEU A 132 -0.31 -4.96 -10.36
N PHE A 133 -1.45 -4.57 -10.95
CA PHE A 133 -2.77 -5.06 -10.54
C PHE A 133 -2.87 -6.57 -10.69
N GLN A 134 -2.48 -7.11 -11.84
CA GLN A 134 -2.51 -8.54 -12.11
C GLN A 134 -1.61 -9.30 -11.13
N GLN A 135 -0.39 -8.80 -10.89
CA GLN A 135 0.51 -9.36 -9.87
C GLN A 135 -0.10 -9.28 -8.47
N SER A 136 -0.77 -8.19 -8.10
CA SER A 136 -1.43 -8.04 -6.79
C SER A 136 -2.57 -9.06 -6.61
N LYS A 137 -3.31 -9.33 -7.69
CA LYS A 137 -4.36 -10.37 -7.76
C LYS A 137 -3.79 -11.78 -7.66
N GLU A 138 -2.78 -12.09 -8.47
CA GLU A 138 -2.18 -13.42 -8.60
C GLU A 138 -1.27 -13.76 -7.41
N ASN A 139 -0.41 -12.83 -7.01
CA ASN A 139 0.47 -12.94 -5.84
C ASN A 139 -0.23 -12.42 -4.58
N GLY A 140 -1.51 -12.74 -4.40
CA GLY A 140 -2.11 -12.81 -3.06
C GLY A 140 -1.44 -13.90 -2.20
N ARG A 141 -0.11 -14.01 -2.22
CA ARG A 141 0.69 -14.93 -1.42
C ARG A 141 0.42 -14.63 0.04
N THR A 142 -0.02 -15.65 0.73
CA THR A 142 -0.12 -15.68 2.18
C THR A 142 1.20 -15.21 2.78
N ILE A 143 1.16 -14.13 3.56
CA ILE A 143 2.35 -13.58 4.21
C ILE A 143 2.73 -14.52 5.36
N GLY A 144 4.00 -14.96 5.42
CA GLY A 144 4.52 -15.73 6.56
C GLY A 144 4.34 -17.25 6.49
N LEU A 145 3.96 -17.83 5.34
CA LEU A 145 3.92 -19.31 5.19
C LEU A 145 5.26 -19.98 5.46
N ASN A 146 6.36 -19.28 5.19
CA ASN A 146 7.72 -19.74 5.48
C ASN A 146 8.00 -19.96 6.98
N ILE A 147 7.13 -19.47 7.87
CA ILE A 147 7.21 -19.63 9.32
C ILE A 147 6.46 -20.89 9.77
N LEU A 148 5.56 -21.42 8.92
CA LEU A 148 4.88 -22.67 9.22
C LEU A 148 5.90 -23.81 9.16
N SER A 149 6.22 -24.35 10.33
CA SER A 149 7.00 -25.57 10.51
C SER A 149 6.36 -26.40 11.62
N PRO A 150 6.46 -27.73 11.61
CA PRO A 150 5.96 -28.56 12.70
C PRO A 150 6.36 -28.02 14.08
N ASN A 151 5.44 -28.05 15.04
CA ASN A 151 5.59 -27.53 16.40
C ASN A 151 5.69 -26.00 16.53
N HIS A 152 5.54 -25.24 15.45
CA HIS A 152 5.35 -23.79 15.53
C HIS A 152 3.89 -23.47 15.91
N ALA A 153 3.69 -22.46 16.76
CA ALA A 153 2.36 -21.97 17.12
C ALA A 153 2.29 -20.46 16.96
N GLY A 154 1.10 -19.95 16.63
CA GLY A 154 0.88 -18.54 16.37
C GLY A 154 -0.58 -18.22 16.05
N VAL A 155 -0.79 -17.13 15.31
CA VAL A 155 -2.12 -16.68 14.84
C VAL A 155 -2.16 -16.65 13.31
N LEU A 156 -3.16 -17.30 12.71
CA LEU A 156 -3.50 -17.11 11.30
C LEU A 156 -4.56 -16.03 11.19
N VAL A 157 -4.40 -15.15 10.21
CA VAL A 157 -5.46 -14.30 9.68
C VAL A 157 -5.96 -14.95 8.39
N LEU A 158 -7.25 -15.23 8.32
CA LEU A 158 -7.88 -15.86 7.15
C LEU A 158 -8.41 -14.79 6.19
N ARG A 159 -8.68 -15.19 4.94
CA ARG A 159 -9.18 -14.29 3.90
C ARG A 159 -10.59 -13.75 4.16
N ASP A 160 -11.38 -14.44 4.96
CA ASP A 160 -12.70 -13.98 5.42
C ASP A 160 -12.61 -12.94 6.55
N GLY A 161 -11.40 -12.60 7.00
CA GLY A 161 -11.13 -11.66 8.09
C GLY A 161 -11.11 -12.29 9.48
N SER A 162 -11.41 -13.58 9.59
CA SER A 162 -11.33 -14.29 10.88
C SER A 162 -9.89 -14.52 11.31
N THR A 163 -9.70 -14.73 12.61
CA THR A 163 -8.39 -15.05 13.20
C THR A 163 -8.47 -16.33 14.00
N ILE A 164 -7.44 -17.18 13.87
CA ILE A 164 -7.39 -18.47 14.56
C ILE A 164 -6.02 -18.68 15.19
N ASN A 165 -6.01 -19.17 16.43
CA ASN A 165 -4.79 -19.66 17.07
C ASN A 165 -4.51 -21.08 16.56
N TYR A 166 -3.26 -21.34 16.19
CA TYR A 166 -2.86 -22.62 15.61
C TYR A 166 -1.57 -23.14 16.25
N GLY A 167 -1.40 -24.46 16.23
CA GLY A 167 -0.10 -25.13 16.31
C GLY A 167 0.08 -26.06 15.11
N VAL A 168 1.15 -25.92 14.35
CA VAL A 168 1.38 -26.73 13.14
C VAL A 168 1.64 -28.18 13.52
N LYS A 169 0.78 -29.08 13.03
CA LYS A 169 1.04 -30.53 13.04
C LYS A 169 1.89 -30.89 11.83
N GLU A 170 1.41 -30.56 10.64
CA GLU A 170 2.10 -30.80 9.37
C GLU A 170 1.58 -29.88 8.25
N ILE A 171 2.35 -29.77 7.18
CA ILE A 171 1.97 -29.07 5.96
C ILE A 171 1.91 -30.11 4.85
N ARG A 172 0.73 -30.21 4.22
CA ARG A 172 0.49 -31.00 2.99
C ARG A 172 0.55 -30.04 1.80
N GLU A 173 0.64 -30.58 0.59
CA GLU A 173 0.83 -29.83 -0.67
C GLU A 173 0.03 -28.52 -0.74
N ASP A 174 -1.28 -28.57 -0.47
CA ASP A 174 -2.16 -27.39 -0.49
C ASP A 174 -2.83 -27.07 0.86
N ASN A 175 -2.48 -27.76 1.94
CA ASN A 175 -3.22 -27.68 3.21
C ASN A 175 -2.31 -27.57 4.43
N LEU A 176 -2.74 -26.75 5.39
CA LEU A 176 -2.19 -26.75 6.74
C LEU A 176 -3.04 -27.64 7.63
N VAL A 177 -2.40 -28.61 8.28
CA VAL A 177 -2.99 -29.42 9.35
C VAL A 177 -2.49 -28.85 10.68
N TYR A 178 -3.42 -28.40 11.53
CA TYR A 178 -3.07 -27.68 12.75
C TYR A 178 -3.91 -28.10 13.95
N TYR A 179 -3.29 -28.01 15.12
CA TYR A 179 -3.93 -28.11 16.43
C TYR A 179 -4.66 -26.81 16.75
N THR A 180 -5.91 -26.93 17.18
CA THR A 180 -6.73 -25.78 17.58
C THR A 180 -6.29 -25.24 18.95
N ALA A 181 -6.77 -24.05 19.31
CA ALA A 181 -6.54 -23.48 20.64
C ALA A 181 -6.91 -24.45 21.80
N SER A 182 -7.95 -25.25 21.61
CA SER A 182 -8.38 -26.26 22.58
C SER A 182 -7.33 -27.36 22.76
N ALA A 183 -6.73 -27.84 21.68
CA ALA A 183 -5.64 -28.82 21.74
C ALA A 183 -4.38 -28.24 22.37
N LEU A 184 -4.03 -26.99 22.04
CA LEU A 184 -2.88 -26.31 22.62
C LEU A 184 -2.97 -26.15 24.15
N ARG A 185 -4.18 -25.91 24.69
CA ARG A 185 -4.41 -25.87 26.15
C ARG A 185 -4.17 -27.23 26.80
N LEU A 186 -4.66 -28.30 26.17
CA LEU A 186 -4.45 -29.66 26.68
C LEU A 186 -2.96 -30.06 26.67
N PHE A 187 -2.19 -29.59 25.68
CA PHE A 187 -0.74 -29.73 25.68
C PHE A 187 -0.09 -28.99 26.86
N ALA A 188 -0.50 -27.74 27.11
CA ALA A 188 -0.01 -26.96 28.25
C ALA A 188 -0.31 -27.64 29.62
N ASP A 189 -1.42 -28.35 29.72
CA ASP A 189 -1.82 -29.12 30.91
C ASP A 189 -1.10 -30.48 31.04
N LYS A 190 -0.06 -30.74 30.23
CA LYS A 190 0.72 -31.99 30.19
C LYS A 190 -0.10 -33.24 29.87
N LYS A 191 -1.21 -33.08 29.15
CA LYS A 191 -1.99 -34.20 28.60
C LYS A 191 -1.53 -34.59 27.18
N ASP A 192 -0.27 -34.30 26.86
CA ASP A 192 0.33 -34.55 25.55
C ASP A 192 0.20 -36.01 25.11
N ILE A 193 0.35 -36.94 26.05
CA ILE A 193 0.29 -38.38 25.80
C ILE A 193 -1.12 -38.80 25.34
N GLU A 194 -2.19 -38.19 25.88
CA GLU A 194 -3.58 -38.52 25.51
C GLU A 194 -3.96 -38.01 24.11
N ILE A 195 -3.32 -36.94 23.64
CA ILE A 195 -3.56 -36.36 22.31
C ILE A 195 -2.72 -37.06 21.26
N THR A 196 -1.44 -37.27 21.55
CA THR A 196 -0.48 -37.87 20.61
C THR A 196 -0.77 -39.35 20.34
N SER A 197 -1.48 -40.04 21.24
CA SER A 197 -1.92 -41.44 21.04
C SER A 197 -3.18 -41.58 20.19
N LYS A 198 -3.92 -40.49 19.90
CA LYS A 198 -5.18 -40.54 19.14
C LYS A 198 -4.92 -40.49 17.64
N LYS A 199 -5.79 -41.16 16.88
CA LYS A 199 -5.79 -41.09 15.42
C LYS A 199 -6.26 -39.72 14.94
N GLU A 200 -5.86 -39.35 13.72
CA GLU A 200 -6.26 -38.08 13.11
C GLU A 200 -7.77 -37.89 13.06
N ASP A 201 -8.52 -38.90 12.63
CA ASP A 201 -9.99 -38.84 12.54
C ASP A 201 -10.64 -38.59 13.91
N GLU A 202 -10.07 -39.14 14.98
CA GLU A 202 -10.55 -38.91 16.34
C GLU A 202 -10.28 -37.46 16.78
N LEU A 203 -9.12 -36.92 16.45
CA LEU A 203 -8.77 -35.54 16.77
C LEU A 203 -9.61 -34.53 15.99
N LEU A 204 -9.95 -34.83 14.74
CA LEU A 204 -10.88 -34.06 13.91
C LEU A 204 -12.29 -34.10 14.50
N ALA A 205 -12.79 -35.27 14.86
CA ALA A 205 -14.11 -35.45 15.47
C ALA A 205 -14.25 -34.70 16.82
N LEU A 206 -13.15 -34.56 17.57
CA LEU A 206 -13.10 -33.82 18.83
C LEU A 206 -12.85 -32.30 18.64
N GLY A 207 -12.65 -31.81 17.42
CA GLY A 207 -12.32 -30.41 17.15
C GLY A 207 -10.94 -29.97 17.69
N LEU A 208 -10.06 -30.93 17.96
CA LEU A 208 -8.70 -30.71 18.45
C LEU A 208 -7.70 -30.52 17.31
N LEU A 209 -8.04 -31.06 16.14
CA LEU A 209 -7.31 -30.88 14.90
C LEU A 209 -8.23 -30.24 13.86
N ASN A 210 -7.65 -29.49 12.93
CA ASN A 210 -8.38 -28.96 11.80
C ASN A 210 -7.47 -28.87 10.56
N ILE A 211 -8.09 -28.82 9.38
CA ILE A 211 -7.40 -28.75 8.09
C ILE A 211 -7.91 -27.52 7.35
N ILE A 212 -7.00 -26.67 6.89
CA ILE A 212 -7.36 -25.47 6.13
C ILE A 212 -6.53 -25.37 4.85
N PRO A 213 -7.13 -24.99 3.70
CA PRO A 213 -6.37 -24.72 2.49
C PRO A 213 -5.39 -23.56 2.72
N LEU A 214 -4.15 -23.69 2.25
CA LEU A 214 -3.16 -22.62 2.34
C LEU A 214 -3.66 -21.34 1.64
N THR A 215 -4.44 -21.52 0.57
CA THR A 215 -5.10 -20.42 -0.15
C THR A 215 -6.11 -19.66 0.69
N SER A 216 -6.63 -20.20 1.80
CA SER A 216 -7.55 -19.51 2.70
C SER A 216 -6.84 -18.63 3.72
N ILE A 217 -5.52 -18.79 3.89
CA ILE A 217 -4.72 -18.02 4.83
C ILE A 217 -4.28 -16.71 4.16
N LEU A 218 -4.55 -15.58 4.81
CA LEU A 218 -4.09 -14.25 4.38
C LEU A 218 -2.71 -13.93 4.97
N LYS A 219 -2.51 -14.21 6.26
CA LYS A 219 -1.29 -13.88 6.99
C LYS A 219 -1.03 -14.86 8.14
N VAL A 220 0.24 -15.14 8.40
CA VAL A 220 0.76 -15.89 9.54
C VAL A 220 1.47 -14.91 10.48
N LEU A 221 1.12 -14.93 11.77
CA LEU A 221 1.70 -14.11 12.82
C LEU A 221 2.34 -15.00 13.88
N SER A 222 3.61 -14.74 14.22
CA SER A 222 4.33 -15.39 15.33
C SER A 222 4.17 -14.63 16.63
#